data_AF-A0A9P5T8D4-F1
#
_entry.id   AF-A0A9P5T8D4-F1
#
_cell.length_a   1.000
_cell.length_b   1.000
_cell.length_c   1.000
_cell.angle_alpha   90.00
_cell.angle_beta   90.00
_cell.angle_gamma   90.00
#
_symmetry.space_group_name_H-M   'P 1'
#
loop_
_entity.id
_entity.type
_entity.pdbx_description
1 polymer ?
#
loop_
_entity_poly.entity_id
_entity_poly.type
_entity_poly.pdbx_seq_one_letter_code
_entity_poly.pdbx_strand_id
1 'polypeptide(L)'
;YPTFRCIALDFLPCQASSVACKHLFSTGGEIATKQRAQLGAERFKELQLMKFAWRNRIDNIASYNSNLVEEIDDSPKEYQDFLAADQEQDGWDDSEHEIV
;
A
#
# COMPACT_ATOMS: atom_id res chain seq x y z
N TYR A 1 -5.09 -40.95 21.48
CA TYR A 1 -4.08 -41.52 20.58
C TYR A 1 -2.86 -40.60 20.48
N PRO A 2 -1.90 -40.70 21.41
CA PRO A 2 -0.72 -39.84 21.42
C PRO A 2 0.14 -40.02 20.15
N THR A 3 0.34 -41.26 19.69
CA THR A 3 1.17 -41.59 18.52
C THR A 3 0.57 -41.08 17.20
N PHE A 4 -0.73 -41.33 16.97
CA PHE A 4 -1.42 -40.80 15.78
C PHE A 4 -1.46 -39.28 15.77
N ARG A 5 -1.58 -38.64 16.94
CA ARG A 5 -1.56 -37.18 17.04
C ARG A 5 -0.21 -36.61 16.60
N CYS A 6 0.91 -37.21 17.01
CA CYS A 6 2.23 -36.77 16.56
C CYS A 6 2.39 -36.91 15.04
N ILE A 7 2.02 -38.07 14.48
CA ILE A 7 2.10 -38.31 13.03
C ILE A 7 1.24 -37.31 12.25
N ALA A 8 0.02 -37.02 12.73
CA ALA A 8 -0.84 -36.04 12.10
C ALA A 8 -0.26 -34.63 12.17
N LEU A 9 0.38 -34.24 13.27
CA LEU A 9 1.03 -32.94 13.42
C LEU A 9 2.24 -32.78 12.49
N ASP A 10 2.92 -33.85 12.12
CA ASP A 10 4.04 -33.80 11.18
C ASP A 10 3.56 -33.76 9.72
N PHE A 11 2.51 -34.52 9.40
CA PHE A 11 2.03 -34.66 8.02
C PHE A 11 1.10 -33.52 7.57
N LEU A 12 0.17 -33.08 8.42
CA LEU A 12 -0.83 -32.08 8.04
C LEU A 12 -0.25 -30.70 7.65
N PRO A 13 0.85 -30.21 8.24
CA PRO A 13 1.49 -28.97 7.80
C PRO A 13 2.26 -29.10 6.50
N CYS A 14 2.51 -30.34 6.02
CA CYS A 14 3.20 -30.55 4.76
C CYS A 14 2.35 -29.97 3.62
N GLN A 15 2.87 -28.93 2.98
CA GLN A 15 2.13 -28.20 1.98
C GLN A 15 2.09 -29.00 0.68
N ALA A 16 0.92 -29.51 0.30
CA ALA A 16 0.74 -30.33 -0.90
C ALA A 16 0.95 -29.54 -2.22
N SER A 17 0.99 -28.20 -2.16
CA SER A 17 1.13 -27.35 -3.34
C SER A 17 2.34 -26.43 -3.24
N SER A 18 2.98 -26.18 -4.39
CA SER A 18 4.04 -25.18 -4.52
C SER A 18 3.52 -23.74 -4.65
N VAL A 19 2.20 -23.53 -4.56
CA VAL A 19 1.56 -22.22 -4.77
C VAL A 19 1.97 -21.21 -3.72
N ALA A 20 2.13 -21.63 -2.46
CA ALA A 20 2.62 -20.74 -1.41
C ALA A 20 4.03 -20.23 -1.70
N CYS A 21 4.91 -21.08 -2.23
CA CYS A 21 6.23 -20.67 -2.70
C CYS A 21 6.12 -19.70 -3.89
N LYS A 22 5.23 -19.97 -4.87
CA LYS A 22 5.01 -19.08 -6.02
C LYS A 22 4.57 -17.68 -5.58
N HIS A 23 3.65 -17.58 -4.63
CA HIS A 23 3.20 -16.29 -4.10
C HIS A 23 4.32 -15.54 -3.37
N LEU A 24 5.12 -16.26 -2.59
CA LEU A 24 6.31 -15.72 -1.91
C LEU A 24 7.33 -15.18 -2.93
N PHE A 25 7.63 -15.94 -3.99
CA PHE A 25 8.56 -15.52 -5.04
C PHE A 25 8.02 -14.38 -5.90
N SER A 26 6.71 -14.34 -6.19
CA SER A 26 6.08 -13.25 -6.93
C SER A 26 6.17 -11.93 -6.16
N THR A 27 5.84 -11.95 -4.87
CA THR A 27 5.96 -10.78 -3.99
C THR A 27 7.42 -10.38 -3.80
N GLY A 28 8.30 -11.39 -3.69
CA GLY A 28 9.74 -11.20 -3.56
C GLY A 28 10.40 -10.56 -4.77
N GLY A 29 9.90 -10.85 -5.97
CA GLY A 29 10.41 -10.28 -7.22
C GLY A 29 10.33 -8.76 -7.27
N GLU A 30 9.30 -8.15 -6.66
CA GLU A 30 9.20 -6.70 -6.64
C GLU A 30 10.33 -6.04 -5.83
N ILE A 31 10.65 -6.62 -4.67
CA ILE A 31 11.71 -6.14 -3.78
C ILE A 31 13.10 -6.49 -4.35
N ALA A 32 13.24 -7.68 -4.93
CA ALA A 32 14.53 -8.18 -5.42
C ALA A 32 14.93 -7.59 -6.78
N THR A 33 13.99 -7.43 -7.71
CA THR A 33 14.31 -7.02 -9.10
C THR A 33 13.70 -5.69 -9.52
N LYS A 34 12.43 -5.40 -9.20
CA LYS A 34 11.76 -4.18 -9.72
C LYS A 34 12.22 -2.90 -9.06
N GLN A 35 12.37 -2.88 -7.73
CA GLN A 35 12.77 -1.68 -7.00
C GLN A 35 14.29 -1.43 -6.98
N ARG A 36 15.09 -2.19 -7.75
CA ARG A 36 16.57 -2.09 -7.79
C ARG A 36 17.23 -2.06 -6.41
N ALA A 37 16.66 -2.71 -5.41
CA ALA A 37 17.17 -2.65 -4.03
C ALA A 37 18.57 -3.29 -3.88
N GLN A 38 19.09 -3.97 -4.92
CA GLN A 38 20.39 -4.66 -4.95
C GLN A 38 20.65 -5.47 -3.67
N LEU A 39 19.59 -6.03 -3.09
CA LEU A 39 19.67 -6.88 -1.92
C LEU A 39 20.31 -8.19 -2.39
N GLY A 40 21.55 -8.42 -1.98
CA GLY A 40 22.21 -9.71 -2.18
C GLY A 40 21.34 -10.85 -1.64
N ALA A 41 21.52 -12.05 -2.20
CA ALA A 41 20.66 -13.21 -1.91
C ALA A 41 20.52 -13.50 -0.41
N GLU A 42 21.59 -13.32 0.37
CA GLU A 42 21.59 -13.58 1.81
C GLU A 42 20.70 -12.59 2.57
N ARG A 43 20.88 -11.29 2.34
CA ARG A 43 20.04 -10.25 2.98
C ARG A 43 18.58 -10.37 2.57
N PHE A 44 18.32 -10.73 1.31
CA PHE A 44 16.96 -10.97 0.85
C PHE A 44 16.31 -12.15 1.59
N LYS A 45 17.04 -13.25 1.80
CA LYS A 45 16.56 -14.41 2.57
C LYS A 45 16.29 -14.06 4.03
N GLU A 46 17.20 -13.35 4.68
CA GLU A 46 17.03 -12.87 6.07
C GLU A 46 15.78 -12.01 6.21
N LEU A 47 15.56 -11.08 5.28
CA LEU A 47 14.37 -10.22 5.26
C LEU A 47 13.07 -11.01 5.07
N GLN A 48 13.05 -12.00 4.15
CA GLN A 48 11.86 -12.83 3.96
C GLN A 48 11.56 -13.70 5.19
N LEU A 49 12.59 -14.23 5.85
CA LEU A 49 12.43 -14.98 7.11
C LEU A 49 11.90 -14.08 8.23
N MET A 50 12.45 -12.88 8.39
CA MET A 50 12.00 -11.90 9.38
C MET A 50 10.53 -11.50 9.13
N LYS A 51 10.19 -11.20 7.87
CA LYS A 51 8.81 -10.92 7.45
C LYS A 51 7.86 -12.05 7.82
N PHE A 52 8.22 -13.30 7.52
CA PHE A 52 7.38 -14.46 7.82
C PHE A 52 7.22 -14.70 9.33
N ALA A 53 8.30 -14.51 10.10
CA ALA A 53 8.30 -14.67 11.55
C ALA A 53 7.39 -13.64 12.24
N TRP A 54 7.35 -12.41 11.72
CA TRP A 54 6.60 -11.31 12.34
C TRP A 54 5.19 -11.13 11.76
N ARG A 55 4.79 -11.87 10.72
CA ARG A 55 3.50 -11.68 10.02
C ARG A 55 2.26 -11.70 10.92
N ASN A 56 2.29 -12.44 12.03
CA ASN A 56 1.16 -12.57 12.97
C ASN A 56 1.26 -11.59 14.15
N ARG A 57 2.33 -10.79 14.23
CA ARG A 57 2.64 -9.88 15.34
C ARG A 57 2.68 -8.40 14.93
N ILE A 58 2.55 -8.12 13.63
CA ILE A 58 2.53 -6.76 13.10
C ILE A 58 1.10 -6.45 12.70
N ASP A 59 0.52 -5.43 13.34
CA ASP A 59 -0.78 -4.92 12.96
C ASP A 59 -0.68 -4.16 11.63
N ASN A 60 -1.65 -4.36 10.74
CA ASN A 60 -1.68 -3.68 9.46
C ASN A 60 -2.19 -2.24 9.64
N ILE A 61 -1.28 -1.34 10.01
CA ILE A 61 -1.58 0.08 10.20
C ILE A 61 -2.07 0.72 8.90
N ALA A 62 -1.61 0.25 7.73
CA ALA A 62 -2.10 0.77 6.44
C ALA A 62 -3.60 0.48 6.25
N SER A 63 -4.04 -0.73 6.61
CA SER A 63 -5.47 -1.07 6.61
C SER A 63 -6.27 -0.25 7.62
N TYR A 64 -5.69 0.05 8.79
CA TYR A 64 -6.31 0.92 9.77
C TYR A 64 -6.46 2.35 9.24
N ASN A 65 -5.39 2.88 8.62
CA ASN A 65 -5.38 4.22 8.04
C ASN A 65 -6.38 4.33 6.89
N SER A 66 -6.49 3.32 6.01
CA SER A 66 -7.47 3.33 4.92
C SER A 66 -8.92 3.42 5.41
N ASN A 67 -9.23 2.89 6.59
CA ASN A 67 -10.56 2.99 7.18
C ASN A 67 -10.83 4.37 7.82
N LEU A 68 -9.78 5.16 8.07
CA LEU A 68 -9.83 6.49 8.66
C LEU A 68 -9.59 7.60 7.64
N VAL A 69 -9.33 7.26 6.38
CA VAL A 69 -9.38 8.24 5.31
C VAL A 69 -10.84 8.63 5.17
N GLU A 70 -11.20 9.79 5.71
CA GLU A 70 -12.41 10.48 5.28
C GLU A 70 -12.27 10.74 3.78
N GLU A 71 -13.24 10.29 2.98
CA GLU A 71 -13.41 10.80 1.63
C GLU A 71 -13.64 12.31 1.77
N ILE A 72 -12.59 13.10 1.57
CA ILE A 72 -12.74 14.53 1.33
C ILE A 72 -13.55 14.61 0.05
N ASP A 73 -14.75 15.18 0.13
CA ASP A 73 -15.55 15.48 -1.06
C ASP A 73 -14.72 16.44 -1.92
N ASP A 74 -14.06 15.90 -2.96
CA ASP A 74 -13.32 16.66 -3.97
C ASP A 74 -14.25 17.57 -4.79
N SER A 75 -15.52 17.75 -4.38
CA SER A 75 -16.37 18.81 -4.87
C SER A 75 -15.76 20.17 -4.48
N PRO A 76 -15.25 20.96 -5.44
CA PRO A 76 -14.63 22.25 -5.17
C PRO A 76 -15.65 23.33 -4.76
N LYS A 77 -16.83 22.97 -4.27
CA LYS A 77 -17.90 23.92 -3.92
C LYS A 77 -17.42 24.99 -2.96
N GLU A 78 -16.57 24.62 -2.00
CA GLU A 78 -16.02 25.57 -1.01
C GLU A 78 -15.14 26.66 -1.63
N TYR A 79 -14.58 26.41 -2.82
CA TYR A 79 -13.69 27.35 -3.53
C TYR A 79 -14.28 27.92 -4.81
N GLN A 80 -15.51 27.53 -5.19
CA GLN A 80 -16.19 28.10 -6.36
C GLN A 80 -16.45 29.60 -6.18
N ASP A 81 -16.85 30.01 -4.99
CA ASP A 81 -17.12 31.42 -4.69
C ASP A 81 -15.84 32.26 -4.74
N PHE A 82 -14.72 31.73 -4.25
CA PHE A 82 -13.41 32.38 -4.33
C PHE A 82 -12.89 32.45 -5.77
N LEU A 83 -13.04 31.38 -6.57
CA LEU A 83 -12.69 31.36 -8.00
C LEU A 83 -13.53 32.35 -8.81
N ALA A 84 -14.82 32.48 -8.51
CA ALA A 84 -15.70 33.43 -9.18
C ALA A 84 -15.33 34.88 -8.83
N ALA A 85 -14.98 35.15 -7.57
CA ALA A 85 -14.51 36.47 -7.14
C ALA A 85 -13.18 36.86 -7.79
N ASP A 86 -12.22 35.94 -7.87
CA ASP A 86 -10.95 36.17 -8.57
C ASP A 86 -11.16 36.43 -10.06
N GLN A 87 -12.06 35.68 -10.72
CA GLN A 87 -12.40 35.88 -12.13
C GLN A 87 -13.14 37.20 -12.40
N GLU A 88 -14.04 37.61 -11.50
CA GLU A 88 -14.66 38.93 -11.60
C GLU A 88 -13.58 40.01 -11.50
N GLN A 89 -12.70 39.92 -10.51
CA GLN A 89 -11.65 40.92 -10.28
C GLN A 89 -10.66 41.05 -11.44
N ASP A 90 -10.25 39.94 -12.06
CA ASP A 90 -9.46 39.96 -13.30
C ASP A 90 -10.18 40.69 -14.45
N GLY A 91 -11.51 40.52 -14.56
CA GLY A 91 -12.32 41.22 -15.55
C GLY A 91 -12.47 42.73 -15.31
N TRP A 92 -12.42 43.17 -14.04
CA TRP A 92 -12.39 44.60 -13.70
C TRP A 92 -11.03 45.21 -14.06
N ASP A 93 -9.91 44.53 -13.77
CA ASP A 93 -8.55 44.99 -14.12
C ASP A 93 -8.34 45.12 -15.64
N ASP A 94 -8.91 44.22 -16.45
CA ASP A 94 -8.88 44.33 -17.92
C ASP A 94 -9.73 45.53 -18.43
N SER A 95 -10.82 45.84 -17.75
CA SER A 95 -11.72 46.95 -18.13
C SER A 95 -11.21 48.34 -17.71
N GLU A 96 -10.43 48.45 -16.63
CA GLU A 96 -9.79 49.71 -16.22
C GLU A 96 -8.67 50.16 -17.19
N HIS A 97 -8.14 49.24 -18.00
CA HIS A 97 -7.16 49.56 -19.05
C HIS A 97 -7.77 49.92 -20.41
N GLU A 98 -9.10 49.75 -20.59
CA GLU A 98 -9.80 50.07 -21.84
C GLU A 98 -10.54 51.43 -21.79
N ILE A 99 -10.69 52.02 -20.60
CA ILE A 99 -11.27 53.36 -20.41
C ILE A 99 -10.14 54.40 -20.31
N VAL A 100 -9.81 54.96 -21.48
CA VAL A 100 -8.99 56.18 -21.68
C VAL A 100 -9.58 57.39 -20.97
#